data_AF-X1KLX3-F1
#
_entry.id   AF-X1KLX3-F1
#
_cell.length_a   1.000
_cell.length_b   1.000
_cell.length_c   1.000
_cell.angle_alpha   90.00
_cell.angle_beta   90.00
_cell.angle_gamma   90.00
#
_symmetry.space_group_name_H-M   'P 1'
#
loop_
_entity.id
_entity.type
_entity.pdbx_description
1 polymer ?
#
loop_
_entity_poly.entity_id
_entity_poly.type
_entity_poly.pdbx_seq_one_letter_code
_entity_poly.pdbx_strand_id
1 'polypeptide(L)'
;SSLTGESEPVRKLQEGIALEKEEISIADRKNMTFYGTFIATGNATAIAVKTGKDTEIGKISQGLEEAGTSEIPIREKMNNFGKWLGIIVIIFWLLIILIKWLVPPHELEFVKSLNSAMDLLPINIPLLVTIILLTGVLAMAHHGVIVRNLASVDSLGRVSVVCSDKTGTLTKNQMSIPNIWTNGSVYKVTGSGYSPEGEIILVDDPKNSVYVKHIDDFPQLKLLLISGFLNNNSALVKNEIEISGRIIPN
;
A
#
# COMPACT_ATOMS: atom_id res chain seq x y z
N SER A 1 7.78 2.48 10.18
CA SER A 1 8.86 3.45 9.82
C SER A 1 9.27 3.28 8.36
N SER A 2 9.78 4.34 7.72
CA SER A 2 10.07 4.44 6.27
C SER A 2 10.99 3.36 5.69
N LEU A 3 11.87 2.75 6.50
CA LEU A 3 12.87 1.78 6.02
C LEU A 3 12.68 0.35 6.54
N THR A 4 11.99 0.16 7.67
CA THR A 4 11.85 -1.14 8.33
C THR A 4 10.41 -1.58 8.52
N GLY A 5 9.43 -0.73 8.22
CA GLY A 5 8.01 -0.98 8.51
C GLY A 5 7.65 -0.81 9.99
N GLU A 6 8.56 -1.14 10.91
CA GLU A 6 8.36 -1.06 12.37
C GLU A 6 8.21 0.39 12.89
N SER A 7 7.31 0.61 13.85
CA SER A 7 7.04 1.96 14.41
C SER A 7 7.81 2.26 15.71
N GLU A 8 8.41 1.25 16.33
CA GLU A 8 9.14 1.39 17.59
C GLU A 8 10.47 2.15 17.38
N PRO A 9 10.77 3.17 18.19
CA PRO A 9 12.06 3.86 18.16
C PRO A 9 13.23 2.91 18.50
N VAL A 10 14.29 2.95 17.67
CA VAL A 10 15.50 2.14 17.90
C VAL A 10 16.63 2.99 18.47
N ARG A 11 17.17 2.57 19.61
CA ARG A 11 18.32 3.23 20.24
C ARG A 11 19.57 3.10 19.37
N LYS A 12 20.20 4.24 19.09
CA LYS A 12 21.47 4.34 18.36
C LYS A 12 22.65 4.41 19.33
N LEU A 13 23.79 3.84 18.92
CA LEU A 13 25.03 3.75 19.70
C LEU A 13 26.20 4.30 18.88
N GLN A 14 27.24 4.80 19.54
CA GLN A 14 28.45 5.29 18.86
C GLN A 14 29.24 4.12 18.25
N GLU A 15 29.35 3.03 18.99
CA GLU A 15 29.96 1.79 18.52
C GLU A 15 28.96 0.94 17.75
N GLY A 16 29.46 0.25 16.73
CA GLY A 16 28.68 -0.69 15.96
C GLY A 16 29.58 -1.60 15.14
N ILE A 17 28.96 -2.54 14.46
CA ILE A 17 29.66 -3.55 13.69
C ILE A 17 30.22 -2.90 12.41
N ALA A 18 31.49 -3.18 12.09
CA ALA A 18 32.07 -2.75 10.83
C ALA A 18 31.30 -3.41 9.67
N LEU A 19 30.85 -2.61 8.71
CA LEU A 19 30.02 -3.06 7.58
C LEU A 19 30.79 -3.87 6.53
N GLU A 20 31.98 -4.37 6.87
CA GLU A 20 32.97 -4.84 5.89
C GLU A 20 32.78 -6.29 5.46
N LYS A 21 31.98 -7.13 6.15
CA LYS A 21 31.95 -8.58 5.86
C LYS A 21 30.61 -9.32 5.98
N GLU A 22 29.54 -8.73 6.51
CA GLU A 22 28.24 -9.40 6.62
C GLU A 22 27.12 -8.49 6.09
N GLU A 23 26.13 -9.06 5.42
CA GLU A 23 24.88 -8.36 5.09
C GLU A 23 24.09 -8.09 6.37
N ILE A 24 24.51 -7.06 7.10
CA ILE A 24 23.81 -6.61 8.30
C ILE A 24 22.55 -5.89 7.84
N SER A 25 21.40 -6.39 8.29
CA SER A 25 20.10 -5.77 8.10
C SER A 25 20.12 -4.30 8.51
N ILE A 26 19.37 -3.46 7.81
CA ILE A 26 19.26 -2.02 8.12
C ILE A 26 18.83 -1.80 9.58
N ALA A 27 18.00 -2.70 10.12
CA ALA A 27 17.54 -2.65 11.51
C ALA A 27 18.68 -2.82 12.54
N ASP A 28 19.69 -3.63 12.21
CA ASP A 28 20.78 -3.99 13.13
C ASP A 28 21.96 -3.00 13.08
N ARG A 29 21.96 -2.06 12.13
CA ARG A 29 22.97 -1.01 12.02
C ARG A 29 22.74 0.09 13.07
N LYS A 30 23.09 -0.19 14.33
CA LYS A 30 22.87 0.67 15.50
C LYS A 30 23.74 1.94 15.52
N ASN A 31 24.84 1.98 14.79
CA ASN A 31 25.73 3.15 14.64
C ASN A 31 25.45 3.99 13.39
N MET A 32 24.39 3.69 12.65
CA MET A 32 24.00 4.45 11.46
C MET A 32 22.68 5.18 11.66
N THR A 33 22.59 6.39 11.10
CA THR A 33 21.34 7.10 10.85
C THR A 33 21.08 7.14 9.35
N PHE A 34 19.81 7.15 8.96
CA PHE A 34 19.42 7.06 7.57
C PHE A 34 18.61 8.28 7.15
N TYR A 35 18.88 8.78 5.95
CA TYR A 35 18.06 9.83 5.33
C TYR A 35 16.58 9.39 5.28
N GLY A 36 15.65 10.31 5.55
CA GLY A 36 14.21 10.05 5.61
C GLY A 36 13.69 9.37 6.89
N THR A 37 14.56 9.19 7.89
CA THR A 37 14.17 8.86 9.27
C THR A 37 14.23 10.11 10.16
N PHE A 38 13.52 10.09 11.30
CA PHE A 38 13.50 11.20 12.25
C PHE A 38 14.06 10.78 13.61
N ILE A 39 14.60 11.74 14.36
CA ILE A 39 15.07 11.53 15.72
C ILE A 39 13.89 11.64 16.67
N ALA A 40 13.54 10.55 17.33
CA ALA A 40 12.45 10.54 18.32
C ALA A 40 12.83 11.31 19.59
N THR A 41 14.07 11.16 20.07
CA THR A 41 14.56 11.81 21.29
C THR A 41 16.09 11.92 21.27
N GLY A 42 16.62 13.02 21.82
CA GLY A 42 18.07 13.24 22.00
C GLY A 42 18.72 14.04 20.88
N ASN A 43 20.04 14.23 21.00
CA ASN A 43 20.88 14.93 20.03
C ASN A 43 22.14 14.09 19.74
N ALA A 44 22.67 14.18 18.53
CA ALA A 44 23.89 13.49 18.14
C ALA A 44 24.65 14.29 17.07
N THR A 45 25.97 14.11 17.01
CA THR A 45 26.80 14.55 15.90
C THR A 45 27.14 13.32 15.06
N ALA A 46 26.96 13.42 13.74
CA ALA A 46 27.20 12.32 12.81
C ALA A 46 27.96 12.82 11.58
N ILE A 47 28.68 11.91 10.93
CA ILE A 47 29.38 12.18 9.66
C ILE A 47 28.52 11.60 8.52
N ALA A 48 28.34 12.38 7.47
CA ALA A 48 27.68 11.89 6.26
C ALA A 48 28.59 10.89 5.54
N VAL A 49 28.19 9.62 5.51
CA VAL A 49 28.95 8.54 4.85
C VAL A 49 28.46 8.23 3.43
N LYS A 50 27.21 8.57 3.11
CA LYS A 50 26.59 8.40 1.79
C LYS A 50 25.59 9.54 1.52
N THR A 51 25.45 9.92 0.26
CA THR A 51 24.53 10.97 -0.18
C THR A 51 23.84 10.57 -1.50
N GLY A 52 22.74 11.25 -1.84
CA GLY A 52 22.01 11.00 -3.09
C GLY A 52 21.60 9.53 -3.27
N LYS A 53 21.92 8.98 -4.45
CA LYS A 53 21.55 7.61 -4.86
C LYS A 53 22.20 6.52 -4.02
N ASP A 54 23.34 6.80 -3.38
CA ASP A 54 24.06 5.82 -2.57
C ASP A 54 23.41 5.57 -1.20
N THR A 55 22.48 6.43 -0.78
CA THR A 55 21.69 6.24 0.45
C THR A 55 20.72 5.05 0.30
N GLU A 56 20.26 4.46 1.42
CA GLU A 56 19.31 3.34 1.33
C GLU A 56 17.97 3.77 0.69
N ILE A 57 17.49 5.00 0.95
CA ILE A 57 16.34 5.55 0.21
C ILE A 57 16.67 5.75 -1.27
N GLY A 58 17.86 6.25 -1.59
CA GLY A 58 18.31 6.44 -2.97
C GLY A 58 18.32 5.14 -3.78
N LYS A 59 18.81 4.05 -3.18
CA LYS A 59 18.77 2.71 -3.78
C LYS A 59 17.34 2.20 -3.98
N ILE A 60 16.44 2.43 -3.02
CA ILE A 60 15.01 2.07 -3.16
C ILE A 60 14.40 2.86 -4.33
N SER A 61 14.65 4.16 -4.41
CA SER A 61 14.15 4.99 -5.52
C SER A 61 14.68 4.53 -6.88
N GLN A 62 15.97 4.20 -6.96
CA GLN A 62 16.56 3.66 -8.19
C GLN A 62 15.97 2.29 -8.55
N GLY A 63 15.83 1.38 -7.59
CA GLY A 63 15.19 0.09 -7.83
C GLY A 63 13.75 0.22 -8.31
N LEU A 64 13.00 1.23 -7.82
CA LEU A 64 11.64 1.52 -8.29
C LEU A 64 11.62 2.07 -9.72
N GLU A 65 12.60 2.89 -10.09
CA GLU A 65 12.75 3.42 -11.44
C GLU A 65 13.15 2.32 -12.43
N GLU A 66 14.10 1.47 -12.06
CA GLU A 66 14.58 0.31 -12.85
C GLU A 66 13.52 -0.77 -13.01
N ALA A 67 12.72 -1.02 -11.97
CA ALA A 67 11.62 -1.98 -12.04
C ALA A 67 10.57 -1.58 -13.10
N GLY A 68 10.51 -0.29 -13.45
CA GLY A 68 9.67 0.23 -14.52
C GLY A 68 8.17 0.06 -14.25
N THR A 69 7.37 0.82 -14.98
CA THR A 69 5.94 0.50 -15.11
C THR A 69 5.80 -0.39 -16.34
N SER A 70 5.62 -1.70 -16.15
CA SER A 70 5.17 -2.55 -17.26
C SER A 70 3.87 -1.95 -17.79
N GLU A 71 3.77 -1.71 -19.10
CA GLU A 71 2.53 -1.23 -19.69
C GLU A 71 1.41 -2.22 -19.37
N ILE A 72 0.27 -1.68 -18.95
CA ILE A 72 -0.88 -2.47 -18.55
C ILE A 72 -1.49 -3.13 -19.82
N PRO A 73 -1.79 -4.44 -19.82
CA PRO A 73 -2.18 -5.18 -21.03
C PRO A 73 -3.32 -4.56 -21.85
N ILE A 74 -4.38 -4.03 -21.21
CA ILE A 74 -5.49 -3.40 -21.94
C ILE A 74 -5.05 -2.12 -22.67
N ARG A 75 -4.11 -1.37 -22.10
CA ARG A 75 -3.56 -0.15 -22.70
C ARG A 75 -2.70 -0.49 -23.91
N GLU A 76 -1.84 -1.50 -23.79
CA GLU A 76 -1.00 -1.98 -24.88
C GLU A 76 -1.86 -2.49 -26.05
N LYS A 77 -2.87 -3.32 -25.76
CA LYS A 77 -3.81 -3.81 -26.77
C LYS A 77 -4.57 -2.68 -27.47
N MET A 78 -5.00 -1.66 -26.72
CA MET A 78 -5.69 -0.51 -27.31
C MET A 78 -4.79 0.31 -28.22
N ASN A 79 -3.52 0.52 -27.81
CA ASN A 79 -2.55 1.23 -28.62
C ASN A 79 -2.22 0.46 -29.91
N ASN A 80 -2.03 -0.86 -29.81
CA ASN A 80 -1.80 -1.71 -30.97
C ASN A 80 -3.02 -1.79 -31.88
N PHE A 81 -4.23 -1.85 -31.33
CA PHE A 81 -5.48 -1.78 -32.09
C PHE A 81 -5.57 -0.46 -32.87
N GLY A 82 -5.30 0.68 -32.22
CA GLY A 82 -5.27 1.99 -32.88
C GLY A 82 -4.24 2.08 -34.02
N LYS A 83 -3.03 1.54 -33.81
CA LYS A 83 -1.98 1.46 -34.84
C LYS A 83 -2.44 0.66 -36.05
N TRP A 84 -2.96 -0.55 -35.83
CA TRP A 84 -3.46 -1.40 -36.91
C TRP A 84 -4.61 -0.75 -37.68
N LEU A 85 -5.53 -0.12 -36.95
CA LEU A 85 -6.67 0.55 -37.55
C LEU A 85 -6.24 1.74 -38.42
N GLY A 86 -5.27 2.53 -37.96
CA GLY A 86 -4.68 3.62 -38.75
C GLY A 86 -4.00 3.12 -40.03
N ILE A 87 -3.24 2.02 -39.94
CA ILE A 87 -2.60 1.39 -41.11
C ILE A 87 -3.65 0.93 -42.12
N ILE A 88 -4.71 0.27 -41.65
CA ILE A 88 -5.79 -0.21 -42.51
C ILE A 88 -6.47 0.95 -43.25
N VAL A 89 -6.76 2.07 -42.56
CA VAL A 89 -7.36 3.25 -43.20
C VAL A 89 -6.46 3.83 -44.28
N ILE A 90 -5.15 3.94 -44.02
CA ILE A 90 -4.20 4.46 -45.03
C ILE A 90 -4.17 3.54 -46.26
N ILE A 91 -4.16 2.22 -46.06
CA ILE A 91 -4.20 1.24 -47.15
C ILE A 91 -5.49 1.37 -47.97
N PHE A 92 -6.66 1.42 -47.30
CA PHE A 92 -7.94 1.59 -47.99
C PHE A 92 -8.03 2.93 -48.73
N TRP A 93 -7.55 4.00 -48.13
CA TRP A 93 -7.53 5.31 -48.75
C TRP A 93 -6.69 5.32 -50.03
N LEU A 94 -5.48 4.75 -49.98
CA LEU A 94 -4.61 4.60 -51.16
C LEU A 94 -5.25 3.71 -52.23
N LEU A 95 -5.94 2.63 -51.84
CA LEU A 95 -6.67 1.76 -52.78
C LEU A 95 -7.81 2.51 -53.48
N ILE A 96 -8.59 3.31 -52.74
CA ILE A 96 -9.69 4.11 -53.33
C ILE A 96 -9.12 5.13 -54.33
N ILE A 97 -8.03 5.81 -53.97
CA ILE A 97 -7.33 6.74 -54.87
C ILE A 97 -6.84 6.00 -56.13
N LEU A 98 -6.23 4.83 -55.97
CA LEU A 98 -5.73 4.03 -57.09
C LEU A 98 -6.85 3.60 -58.03
N ILE A 99 -8.00 3.16 -57.50
CA ILE A 99 -9.17 2.77 -58.30
C ILE A 99 -9.74 3.97 -59.04
N LYS A 100 -9.89 5.13 -58.37
CA LYS A 100 -10.38 6.37 -58.99
C LYS A 100 -9.43 6.90 -60.06
N TRP A 101 -8.14 6.64 -59.91
CA TRP A 101 -7.15 6.98 -60.92
C TRP A 101 -7.19 6.04 -62.13
N LEU A 102 -7.52 4.74 -61.96
CA LEU A 102 -7.65 3.79 -63.07
C LEU A 102 -8.97 3.92 -63.85
N VAL A 103 -10.02 4.48 -63.25
CA VAL A 103 -11.37 4.55 -63.83
C VAL A 103 -11.67 5.98 -64.31
N PRO A 104 -12.04 6.19 -65.59
CA PRO A 104 -12.48 7.50 -66.08
C PRO A 104 -13.67 8.05 -65.28
N PRO A 105 -13.74 9.36 -64.96
CA PRO A 105 -12.99 10.47 -65.53
C PRO A 105 -11.61 10.78 -64.88
N HIS A 106 -11.03 9.89 -64.07
CA HIS A 106 -9.72 10.07 -63.42
C HIS A 106 -9.68 11.23 -62.39
N GLU A 107 -10.83 11.61 -61.82
CA GLU A 107 -10.90 12.65 -60.81
C GLU A 107 -10.35 12.17 -59.46
N LEU A 108 -9.22 12.76 -59.05
CA LEU A 108 -8.58 12.50 -57.76
C LEU A 108 -9.27 13.30 -56.64
N GLU A 109 -10.40 12.79 -56.14
CA GLU A 109 -11.10 13.37 -54.98
C GLU A 109 -10.45 12.91 -53.66
N PHE A 110 -9.28 13.46 -53.30
CA PHE A 110 -8.53 13.09 -52.08
C PHE A 110 -9.35 13.22 -50.79
N VAL A 111 -10.10 14.31 -50.63
CA VAL A 111 -10.90 14.58 -49.43
C VAL A 111 -12.07 13.60 -49.31
N LYS A 112 -12.73 13.31 -50.43
CA LYS A 112 -13.89 12.42 -50.46
C LYS A 112 -13.51 10.96 -50.21
N SER A 113 -12.39 10.53 -50.81
CA SER A 113 -11.82 9.19 -50.56
C SER A 113 -11.36 9.04 -49.11
N LEU A 114 -10.81 10.08 -48.48
CA LEU A 114 -10.44 10.06 -47.07
C LEU A 114 -11.67 9.92 -46.18
N ASN A 115 -12.73 10.70 -46.43
CA ASN A 115 -13.99 10.58 -45.68
C ASN A 115 -14.56 9.15 -45.78
N SER A 116 -14.64 8.58 -46.99
CA SER A 116 -15.11 7.20 -47.16
C SER A 116 -14.24 6.16 -46.46
N ALA A 117 -12.91 6.36 -46.39
CA ALA A 117 -12.03 5.46 -45.64
C ALA A 117 -12.20 5.62 -44.12
N MET A 118 -12.46 6.83 -43.64
CA MET A 118 -12.72 7.12 -42.23
C MET A 118 -14.07 6.58 -41.76
N ASP A 119 -15.09 6.50 -42.62
CA ASP A 119 -16.42 5.96 -42.28
C ASP A 119 -16.37 4.50 -41.80
N LEU A 120 -15.31 3.76 -42.15
CA LEU A 120 -15.09 2.37 -41.73
C LEU A 120 -14.42 2.26 -40.35
N LEU A 121 -14.04 3.37 -39.71
CA LEU A 121 -13.35 3.37 -38.42
C LEU A 121 -14.31 3.09 -37.24
N PRO A 122 -14.12 2.00 -36.47
CA PRO A 122 -14.88 1.73 -35.26
C PRO A 122 -14.40 2.56 -34.06
N ILE A 123 -14.51 3.89 -34.15
CA ILE A 123 -14.12 4.86 -33.09
C ILE A 123 -14.90 4.61 -31.78
N ASN A 124 -16.06 3.97 -31.87
CA ASN A 124 -16.92 3.70 -30.72
C ASN A 124 -16.33 2.65 -29.76
N ILE A 125 -15.45 1.75 -30.22
CA ILE A 125 -14.92 0.66 -29.38
C ILE A 125 -13.98 1.19 -28.27
N PRO A 126 -12.95 2.01 -28.54
CA PRO A 126 -12.11 2.60 -27.49
C PRO A 126 -12.90 3.42 -26.46
N LEU A 127 -13.91 4.16 -26.92
CA LEU A 127 -14.77 4.96 -26.06
C LEU A 127 -15.58 4.06 -25.11
N LEU A 128 -16.20 3.01 -25.66
CA LEU A 128 -16.98 2.05 -24.88
C LEU A 128 -16.12 1.35 -23.81
N VAL A 129 -14.91 0.94 -24.16
CA VAL A 129 -13.97 0.32 -23.20
C VAL A 129 -13.65 1.28 -22.05
N THR A 130 -13.45 2.57 -22.34
CA THR A 130 -13.17 3.58 -21.31
C THR A 130 -14.36 3.75 -20.36
N ILE A 131 -15.59 3.78 -20.90
CA ILE A 131 -16.81 3.88 -20.10
C ILE A 131 -16.94 2.66 -19.17
N ILE A 132 -16.72 1.44 -19.69
CA ILE A 132 -16.77 0.21 -18.90
C ILE A 132 -15.75 0.24 -17.76
N LEU A 133 -14.51 0.67 -18.02
CA LEU A 133 -13.47 0.81 -17.00
C LEU A 133 -13.85 1.85 -15.94
N LEU A 134 -14.42 2.99 -16.36
CA LEU A 134 -14.90 4.05 -15.46
C LEU A 134 -16.02 3.55 -14.54
N THR A 135 -16.98 2.79 -15.07
CA THR A 135 -18.04 2.18 -14.24
C THR A 135 -17.43 1.25 -13.19
N GLY A 136 -16.40 0.47 -13.54
CA GLY A 136 -15.67 -0.36 -12.59
C GLY A 136 -14.96 0.44 -11.49
N VAL A 137 -14.31 1.56 -11.86
CA VAL A 137 -13.69 2.47 -10.88
C VAL A 137 -14.71 3.08 -9.93
N LEU A 138 -15.86 3.54 -10.45
CA LEU A 138 -16.93 4.10 -9.62
C LEU A 138 -17.48 3.05 -8.64
N ALA A 139 -17.73 1.82 -9.12
CA ALA A 139 -18.18 0.73 -8.26
C ALA A 139 -17.17 0.40 -7.14
N MET A 140 -15.88 0.43 -7.43
CA MET A 140 -14.81 0.24 -6.44
C MET A 140 -14.71 1.39 -5.45
N ALA A 141 -14.89 2.64 -5.90
CA ALA A 141 -14.87 3.81 -5.02
C ALA A 141 -16.00 3.77 -3.97
N HIS A 142 -17.17 3.24 -4.31
CA HIS A 142 -18.25 2.99 -3.34
C HIS A 142 -17.86 2.01 -2.22
N HIS A 143 -16.83 1.20 -2.41
CA HIS A 143 -16.27 0.28 -1.42
C HIS A 143 -14.99 0.83 -0.75
N GLY A 144 -14.70 2.12 -0.90
CA GLY A 144 -13.52 2.76 -0.32
C GLY A 144 -12.21 2.49 -1.04
N VAL A 145 -12.24 1.91 -2.25
CA VAL A 145 -11.04 1.64 -3.05
C VAL A 145 -10.69 2.85 -3.92
N ILE A 146 -9.46 3.34 -3.81
CA ILE A 146 -8.96 4.47 -4.58
C ILE A 146 -8.13 3.95 -5.77
N VAL A 147 -8.71 4.06 -6.97
CA VAL A 147 -8.01 3.69 -8.22
C VAL A 147 -7.33 4.91 -8.82
N ARG A 148 -6.00 4.85 -8.98
CA ARG A 148 -5.19 5.96 -9.56
C ARG A 148 -5.09 5.92 -11.08
N ASN A 149 -5.32 4.75 -11.71
CA ASN A 149 -5.22 4.56 -13.15
C ASN A 149 -6.35 3.62 -13.63
N LEU A 150 -7.15 4.07 -14.60
CA LEU A 150 -8.29 3.30 -15.15
C LEU A 150 -7.88 1.92 -15.67
N ALA A 151 -6.69 1.80 -16.27
CA ALA A 151 -6.22 0.53 -16.80
C ALA A 151 -5.91 -0.49 -15.68
N SER A 152 -5.64 -0.04 -14.45
CA SER A 152 -5.40 -0.94 -13.31
C SER A 152 -6.60 -1.80 -12.95
N VAL A 153 -7.82 -1.40 -13.36
CA VAL A 153 -9.04 -2.20 -13.17
C VAL A 153 -8.96 -3.53 -13.94
N ASP A 154 -8.45 -3.52 -15.18
CA ASP A 154 -8.23 -4.74 -15.96
C ASP A 154 -7.19 -5.64 -15.28
N SER A 155 -6.09 -5.06 -14.80
CA SER A 155 -5.05 -5.82 -14.09
C SER A 155 -5.57 -6.45 -12.81
N LEU A 156 -6.40 -5.73 -12.04
CA LEU A 156 -7.00 -6.24 -10.80
C LEU A 156 -7.86 -7.48 -11.06
N GLY A 157 -8.63 -7.49 -12.16
CA GLY A 157 -9.41 -8.65 -12.57
C GLY A 157 -8.57 -9.87 -13.00
N ARG A 158 -7.26 -9.70 -13.21
CA ARG A 158 -6.31 -10.74 -13.64
C ARG A 158 -5.35 -11.16 -12.54
N VAL A 159 -5.52 -10.64 -11.32
CA VAL A 159 -4.64 -10.97 -10.18
C VAL A 159 -4.78 -12.45 -9.85
N SER A 160 -3.65 -13.16 -9.90
CA SER A 160 -3.53 -14.57 -9.51
C SER A 160 -2.81 -14.76 -8.18
N VAL A 161 -1.98 -13.79 -7.78
CA VAL A 161 -1.20 -13.81 -6.54
C VAL A 161 -1.34 -12.46 -5.84
N VAL A 162 -1.71 -12.50 -4.57
CA VAL A 162 -1.77 -11.31 -3.70
C VAL A 162 -0.62 -11.40 -2.70
N CYS A 163 0.39 -10.55 -2.87
CA CYS A 163 1.41 -10.33 -1.87
C CYS A 163 0.94 -9.19 -0.96
N SER A 164 0.76 -9.47 0.33
CA SER A 164 0.27 -8.49 1.31
C SER A 164 1.26 -8.36 2.45
N ASP A 165 1.49 -7.12 2.90
CA ASP A 165 2.25 -6.87 4.12
C ASP A 165 1.42 -7.28 5.35
N LYS A 166 2.07 -7.66 6.45
CA LYS A 166 1.37 -8.06 7.67
C LYS A 166 0.97 -6.84 8.50
N THR A 167 1.95 -6.01 8.84
CA THR A 167 1.77 -4.94 9.83
C THR A 167 1.06 -3.75 9.19
N GLY A 168 -0.12 -3.40 9.69
CA GLY A 168 -0.91 -2.29 9.14
C GLY A 168 -1.71 -2.59 7.87
N THR A 169 -1.62 -3.82 7.34
CA THR A 169 -2.50 -4.30 6.24
C THR A 169 -3.34 -5.49 6.68
N LEU A 170 -2.72 -6.65 6.98
CA LEU A 170 -3.46 -7.81 7.54
C LEU A 170 -3.83 -7.63 9.02
N THR A 171 -3.03 -6.84 9.74
CA THR A 171 -3.24 -6.52 11.14
C THR A 171 -3.58 -5.04 11.31
N LYS A 172 -4.36 -4.70 12.34
CA LYS A 172 -4.72 -3.31 12.66
C LYS A 172 -3.53 -2.45 13.13
N ASN A 173 -2.32 -3.01 13.21
CA ASN A 173 -1.15 -2.39 13.82
C ASN A 173 -1.42 -1.86 15.24
N GLN A 174 -2.25 -2.59 15.99
CA GLN A 174 -2.55 -2.30 17.39
C GLN A 174 -2.14 -3.52 18.20
N MET A 175 -1.15 -3.35 19.07
CA MET A 175 -0.68 -4.43 19.93
C MET A 175 -1.66 -4.60 21.09
N SER A 176 -2.07 -5.84 21.36
CA SER A 176 -2.97 -6.17 22.47
C SER A 176 -2.41 -7.36 23.22
N ILE A 177 -2.67 -7.40 24.52
CA ILE A 177 -2.25 -8.50 25.40
C ILE A 177 -3.44 -9.47 25.49
N PRO A 178 -3.43 -10.64 24.82
CA PRO A 178 -4.56 -11.55 24.88
C PRO A 178 -4.57 -12.41 26.16
N ASN A 179 -3.39 -12.69 26.71
CA ASN A 179 -3.22 -13.53 27.89
C ASN A 179 -2.10 -12.99 28.79
N ILE A 180 -2.26 -13.12 30.10
CA ILE A 180 -1.30 -12.79 31.14
C ILE A 180 -1.03 -14.06 31.94
N TRP A 181 0.23 -14.39 32.18
CA TRP A 181 0.60 -15.50 33.04
C TRP A 181 1.35 -15.00 34.27
N THR A 182 0.89 -15.37 35.46
CA THR A 182 1.54 -15.00 36.72
C THR A 182 1.21 -16.01 37.80
N ASN A 183 2.20 -16.34 38.65
CA ASN A 183 2.06 -17.26 39.77
C ASN A 183 1.41 -18.62 39.43
N GLY A 184 1.71 -19.15 38.25
CA GLY A 184 1.16 -20.43 37.77
C GLY A 184 -0.23 -20.35 37.15
N SER A 185 -0.90 -19.20 37.23
CA SER A 185 -2.25 -18.99 36.69
C SER A 185 -2.23 -18.27 35.34
N VAL A 186 -3.18 -18.61 34.46
CA VAL A 186 -3.37 -17.93 33.17
C VAL A 186 -4.62 -17.07 33.22
N TYR A 187 -4.47 -15.78 32.91
CA TYR A 187 -5.57 -14.84 32.76
C TYR A 187 -5.75 -14.49 31.29
N LYS A 188 -6.97 -14.57 30.78
CA LYS A 188 -7.36 -14.08 29.47
C LYS A 188 -7.85 -12.64 29.60
N VAL A 189 -7.43 -11.78 28.67
CA VAL A 189 -7.88 -10.39 28.60
C VAL A 189 -8.78 -10.25 27.38
N THR A 190 -9.98 -9.72 27.58
CA THR A 190 -10.89 -9.35 26.49
C THR A 190 -10.68 -7.89 26.10
N GLY A 191 -11.19 -7.51 24.93
CA GLY A 191 -10.88 -6.23 24.30
C GLY A 191 -9.83 -6.37 23.21
N SER A 192 -9.76 -5.37 22.34
CA SER A 192 -8.82 -5.35 21.22
C SER A 192 -8.33 -3.94 20.96
N GLY A 193 -7.10 -3.84 20.49
CA GLY A 193 -6.43 -2.59 20.22
C GLY A 193 -6.10 -1.82 21.50
N TYR A 194 -6.37 -0.52 21.47
CA TYR A 194 -6.03 0.44 22.52
C TYR A 194 -7.24 0.96 23.31
N SER A 195 -8.45 0.43 23.05
CA SER A 195 -9.62 0.75 23.89
C SER A 195 -9.40 0.19 25.29
N PRO A 196 -9.62 0.96 26.38
CA PRO A 196 -9.50 0.50 27.75
C PRO A 196 -10.69 -0.39 28.20
N GLU A 197 -11.55 -0.79 27.26
CA GLU A 197 -12.74 -1.60 27.52
C GLU A 197 -12.42 -3.09 27.38
N GLY A 198 -12.59 -3.83 28.47
CA GLY A 198 -12.31 -5.25 28.52
C GLY A 198 -12.45 -5.83 29.92
N GLU A 199 -12.35 -7.16 29.99
CA GLU A 199 -12.45 -7.94 31.21
C GLU A 199 -11.22 -8.84 31.34
N ILE A 200 -10.77 -9.07 32.58
CA ILE A 200 -9.72 -10.03 32.88
C ILE A 200 -10.38 -11.27 33.50
N ILE A 201 -10.09 -12.43 32.93
CA ILE A 201 -10.74 -13.70 33.25
C ILE A 201 -9.65 -14.70 33.63
N LEU A 202 -9.71 -15.26 34.83
CA LEU A 202 -8.84 -16.37 35.24
C LEU A 202 -9.30 -17.67 34.55
N VAL A 203 -8.36 -18.39 33.92
CA VAL A 203 -8.60 -19.58 33.07
C VAL A 203 -7.82 -20.80 33.58
N ASP A 204 -7.81 -21.03 34.88
CA ASP A 204 -7.14 -22.20 35.48
C ASP A 204 -7.93 -23.51 35.29
N ASP A 205 -9.26 -23.44 35.16
CA ASP A 205 -10.14 -24.56 34.79
C ASP A 205 -11.13 -24.10 33.70
N PRO A 206 -11.18 -24.74 32.50
CA PRO A 206 -12.10 -24.40 31.42
C PRO A 206 -13.58 -24.40 31.83
N LYS A 207 -13.96 -25.09 32.92
CA LYS A 207 -15.34 -25.18 33.39
C LYS A 207 -15.72 -24.11 34.42
N ASN A 208 -14.75 -23.43 35.03
CA ASN A 208 -14.96 -22.44 36.10
C ASN A 208 -14.12 -21.19 35.85
N SER A 209 -14.52 -20.37 34.88
CA SER A 209 -13.89 -19.06 34.63
C SER A 209 -14.27 -18.05 35.72
N VAL A 210 -13.27 -17.43 36.34
CA VAL A 210 -13.49 -16.40 37.37
C VAL A 210 -13.17 -15.01 36.79
N TYR A 211 -14.16 -14.12 36.81
CA TYR A 211 -13.98 -12.74 36.39
C TYR A 211 -13.32 -11.92 37.49
N VAL A 212 -12.22 -11.23 37.15
CA VAL A 212 -11.52 -10.33 38.06
C VAL A 212 -12.32 -9.03 38.19
N LYS A 213 -13.18 -8.95 39.22
CA LYS A 213 -13.98 -7.74 39.51
C LYS A 213 -13.21 -6.69 40.31
N HIS A 214 -12.40 -7.15 41.26
CA HIS A 214 -11.54 -6.30 42.09
C HIS A 214 -10.11 -6.82 42.01
N ILE A 215 -9.18 -5.94 41.61
CA ILE A 215 -7.78 -6.33 41.40
C ILE A 215 -7.05 -6.69 42.70
N ASP A 216 -7.57 -6.21 43.83
CA ASP A 216 -7.01 -6.46 45.16
C ASP A 216 -7.14 -7.92 45.60
N ASP A 217 -8.10 -8.66 45.04
CA ASP A 217 -8.29 -10.10 45.29
C ASP A 217 -7.18 -10.95 44.61
N PHE A 218 -6.41 -10.34 43.70
CA PHE A 218 -5.37 -10.99 42.89
C PHE A 218 -4.03 -10.26 43.03
N PRO A 219 -3.34 -10.37 44.20
CA PRO A 219 -2.18 -9.56 44.52
C PRO A 219 -1.00 -9.74 43.55
N GLN A 220 -0.78 -10.97 43.02
CA GLN A 220 0.30 -11.21 42.05
C GLN A 220 0.00 -10.60 40.68
N LEU A 221 -1.26 -10.64 40.24
CA LEU A 221 -1.70 -9.96 39.02
C LEU A 221 -1.58 -8.45 39.18
N LYS A 222 -2.02 -7.90 40.32
CA LYS A 222 -1.88 -6.49 40.66
C LYS A 222 -0.43 -6.02 40.58
N LEU A 223 0.50 -6.78 41.17
CA LEU A 223 1.92 -6.44 41.16
C LEU A 223 2.51 -6.44 39.73
N LEU A 224 2.14 -7.43 38.89
CA LEU A 224 2.59 -7.49 37.50
C LEU A 224 2.08 -6.30 36.69
N LEU A 225 0.79 -5.96 36.83
CA LEU A 225 0.19 -4.82 36.14
C LEU A 225 0.82 -3.49 36.57
N ILE A 226 1.07 -3.30 37.88
CA ILE A 226 1.77 -2.11 38.39
C ILE A 226 3.20 -2.05 37.85
N SER A 227 3.92 -3.17 37.83
CA SER A 227 5.28 -3.22 37.29
C SER A 227 5.30 -2.86 35.80
N GLY A 228 4.36 -3.40 35.03
CA GLY A 228 4.17 -3.06 33.62
C GLY A 228 3.82 -1.59 33.42
N PHE A 229 2.96 -1.02 34.26
CA PHE A 229 2.60 0.40 34.22
C PHE A 229 3.78 1.32 34.54
N LEU A 230 4.57 1.00 35.57
CA LEU A 230 5.73 1.79 35.99
C LEU A 230 6.91 1.68 35.01
N ASN A 231 7.07 0.53 34.36
CA ASN A 231 8.10 0.31 33.35
C ASN A 231 7.55 0.54 31.93
N ASN A 232 6.78 1.62 31.75
CA ASN A 232 6.20 1.99 30.47
C ASN A 232 6.49 3.47 30.17
N ASN A 233 6.93 3.73 28.93
CA ASN A 233 7.15 5.08 28.42
C ASN A 233 6.03 5.56 27.48
N SER A 234 4.96 4.78 27.36
CA SER A 234 3.80 5.05 26.53
C SER A 234 2.58 5.40 27.36
N ALA A 235 1.68 6.20 26.80
CA ALA A 235 0.40 6.55 27.40
C ALA A 235 -0.71 6.48 26.35
N LEU A 236 -1.92 6.12 26.80
CA LEU A 236 -3.12 6.23 25.98
C LEU A 236 -3.59 7.68 25.96
N VAL A 237 -3.69 8.27 24.77
CA VAL A 237 -4.20 9.63 24.57
C VAL A 237 -5.46 9.56 23.72
N LYS A 238 -6.58 10.02 24.27
CA LYS A 238 -7.85 10.10 23.53
C LYS A 238 -7.91 11.44 22.81
N ASN A 239 -7.63 11.43 21.51
CA ASN A 239 -7.79 12.60 20.64
C ASN A 239 -9.11 12.48 19.88
N GLU A 240 -9.99 13.47 20.01
CA GLU A 240 -11.16 13.61 19.14
C GLU A 240 -10.69 14.12 17.79
N ILE A 241 -10.82 13.30 16.74
CA ILE A 241 -10.49 13.71 15.38
C ILE A 241 -11.79 14.16 14.72
N GLU A 242 -11.95 15.46 14.54
CA GLU A 242 -13.09 16.03 13.84
C GLU A 242 -12.89 15.85 12.32
N ILE A 243 -13.55 14.86 11.74
CA ILE A 243 -13.52 14.63 10.29
C ILE A 243 -14.85 15.12 9.71
N SER A 244 -14.79 16.22 8.95
CA SER A 244 -15.92 16.70 8.13
C SER A 244 -17.26 16.81 8.87
N GLY A 245 -17.26 17.33 10.10
CA GLY A 245 -18.48 17.64 10.87
C GLY A 245 -19.21 16.42 11.46
N ARG A 246 -18.59 15.23 11.49
CA ARG A 246 -19.08 14.08 12.26
C ARG A 246 -18.05 13.72 13.32
N ILE A 247 -18.48 13.75 14.58
CA ILE A 247 -17.72 13.23 15.72
C ILE A 247 -17.82 11.70 15.65
N ILE A 248 -16.73 11.03 15.30
CA ILE A 248 -16.62 9.58 15.38
C ILE A 248 -15.75 9.29 16.61
N PRO A 249 -16.26 8.58 17.63
CA PRO A 249 -15.42 8.18 18.75
C PRO A 249 -14.38 7.18 18.25
N ASN A 250 -13.11 7.44 18.56
CA ASN A 250 -12.06 6.42 18.58
C ASN A 250 -12.20 5.58 19.86
#